data_AF-A0A521TDZ6-F1
#
_entry.id   AF-A0A521TDZ6-F1
#
_cell.length_a   1.000
_cell.length_b   1.000
_cell.length_c   1.000
_cell.angle_alpha   90.00
_cell.angle_beta   90.00
_cell.angle_gamma   90.00
#
_symmetry.space_group_name_H-M   'P 1'
#
loop_
_entity.id
_entity.type
_entity.pdbx_description
1 polymer ?
#
loop_
_entity_poly.entity_id
_entity_poly.type
_entity_poly.pdbx_seq_one_letter_code
_entity_poly.pdbx_strand_id
1 'polypeptide(L)' 'DYSIPMSDHCDFNELVDMVVRSGAEQVYTIHGFVEEFAEHLRKIGISAQPLRENSLDNFI' A
#
# COMPACT_ATOMS: atom_id res chain seq x y z
N ASP A 1 0.66 -0.29 -35.51
CA ASP A 1 0.70 -1.15 -34.33
C ASP A 1 0.32 -0.29 -33.14
N TYR A 2 -0.92 -0.39 -32.66
CA TYR A 2 -1.43 0.43 -31.56
C TYR A 2 -1.68 -0.50 -30.37
N SER A 3 -0.66 -0.67 -29.53
CA SER A 3 -0.81 -1.35 -28.24
C SER A 3 -1.32 -0.32 -27.24
N ILE A 4 -2.51 -0.54 -26.69
CA ILE A 4 -2.97 0.18 -25.50
C ILE A 4 -2.18 -0.42 -24.33
N PRO A 5 -1.34 0.34 -23.61
CA PRO A 5 -0.66 -0.19 -22.43
C PRO A 5 -1.70 -0.40 -21.33
N MET A 6 -2.10 -1.66 -21.10
CA MET A 6 -2.87 -2.05 -19.93
C MET A 6 -1.88 -2.18 -18.77
N SER A 7 -2.07 -1.38 -17.72
CA SER A 7 -1.34 -1.53 -16.47
C SER A 7 -2.12 -2.49 -15.57
N ASP A 8 -1.49 -3.56 -15.10
CA ASP A 8 -2.06 -4.45 -14.06
C ASP A 8 -1.95 -3.84 -12.64
N HIS A 9 -1.44 -2.62 -12.52
CA HIS A 9 -1.32 -1.92 -11.25
C HIS A 9 -2.49 -0.95 -11.04
N CYS A 10 -3.12 -1.06 -9.87
CA CYS A 10 -4.06 -0.06 -9.37
C CYS A 10 -3.39 1.31 -9.32
N ASP A 11 -4.13 2.36 -9.67
CA ASP A 11 -3.67 3.71 -9.38
C ASP A 11 -3.74 4.02 -7.88
N PHE A 12 -3.28 5.21 -7.48
CA PHE A 12 -3.24 5.61 -6.08
C PHE A 12 -4.64 5.59 -5.42
N ASN A 13 -5.66 6.09 -6.11
CA ASN A 13 -7.01 6.20 -5.54
C ASN A 13 -7.64 4.81 -5.42
N GLU A 14 -7.44 3.95 -6.42
CA GLU A 14 -7.89 2.55 -6.38
C GLU A 14 -7.23 1.78 -5.24
N LEU A 15 -5.94 2.02 -4.97
CA LEU A 15 -5.24 1.41 -3.84
C LEU A 15 -5.79 1.89 -2.49
N VAL A 16 -6.09 3.18 -2.34
CA VAL A 16 -6.73 3.72 -1.14
C VAL A 16 -8.13 3.13 -0.94
N ASP A 17 -8.95 3.07 -1.99
CA ASP A 17 -10.30 2.49 -1.93
C ASP A 17 -10.24 1.01 -1.52
N MET A 18 -9.29 0.25 -2.10
CA MET A 18 -9.05 -1.14 -1.74
C MET A 18 -8.74 -1.30 -0.25
N VAL A 19 -7.82 -0.49 0.28
CA VAL A 19 -7.45 -0.52 1.69
C VAL A 19 -8.64 -0.17 2.59
N VAL A 20 -9.39 0.88 2.26
CA VAL A 20 -10.59 1.29 3.03
C VAL A 20 -11.64 0.17 3.03
N ARG A 21 -11.91 -0.41 1.87
CA ARG A 21 -12.91 -1.49 1.72
C ARG A 21 -12.48 -2.79 2.37
N SER A 22 -11.17 -3.02 2.53
CA SER A 22 -10.67 -4.21 3.21
C SER A 22 -11.06 -4.27 4.69
N GLY A 23 -11.27 -3.11 5.34
CA GLY A 23 -11.53 -3.03 6.77
C GLY A 23 -10.38 -3.55 7.64
N ALA A 24 -9.15 -3.58 7.11
CA ALA A 24 -7.98 -4.07 7.83
C ALA A 24 -7.69 -3.22 9.08
N GLU A 25 -7.41 -3.88 10.21
CA GLU A 25 -6.94 -3.20 11.43
C GLU A 25 -5.52 -2.64 11.27
N GLN A 26 -4.69 -3.30 10.47
CA GLN A 26 -3.30 -2.91 10.22
C GLN A 26 -2.92 -3.16 8.75
N VAL A 27 -2.31 -2.16 8.13
CA VAL A 27 -1.83 -2.22 6.75
C VAL A 27 -0.31 -2.18 6.72
N TYR A 28 0.29 -3.04 5.90
CA TYR A 28 1.72 -3.08 5.67
C TYR A 28 2.02 -2.76 4.21
N THR A 29 2.77 -1.68 3.98
CA THR A 29 3.11 -1.25 2.63
C THR A 29 4.48 -1.80 2.25
N ILE A 30 4.54 -2.50 1.12
CA ILE A 30 5.76 -3.09 0.55
C ILE A 30 5.97 -2.58 -0.87
N HIS A 31 7.24 -2.37 -1.23
CA HIS A 31 7.70 -1.90 -2.53
C HIS A 31 7.16 -0.50 -2.96
N GLY A 32 7.96 0.24 -3.74
CA GLY A 32 7.57 1.58 -4.20
C GLY A 32 7.62 2.66 -3.10
N PHE A 33 6.66 3.59 -3.11
CA PHE A 33 6.55 4.73 -2.19
C PHE A 33 5.91 4.32 -0.84
N VAL A 34 6.57 3.39 -0.16
CA VAL A 34 6.01 2.74 1.06
C VAL A 34 5.82 3.73 2.21
N GLU A 35 6.75 4.66 2.41
CA GLU A 35 6.69 5.61 3.53
C GLU A 35 5.56 6.62 3.31
N GLU A 36 5.48 7.19 2.10
CA GLU A 36 4.49 8.19 1.72
C GLU A 36 3.08 7.61 1.70
N PHE A 37 2.93 6.39 1.20
CA PHE A 37 1.63 5.73 1.17
C PHE A 37 1.16 5.36 2.58
N ALA A 38 2.04 4.80 3.42
CA ALA A 38 1.70 4.51 4.81
C ALA A 38 1.38 5.80 5.60
N GLU A 39 2.10 6.91 5.34
CA GLU A 39 1.77 8.21 5.94
C GLU A 39 0.40 8.72 5.51
N HIS A 40 0.05 8.59 4.22
CA HIS A 40 -1.26 8.95 3.72
C HIS A 40 -2.37 8.15 4.42
N LEU A 41 -2.22 6.83 4.51
CA LEU A 41 -3.17 5.95 5.18
C LEU A 41 -3.36 6.34 6.66
N ARG A 42 -2.27 6.67 7.37
CA ARG A 42 -2.34 7.18 8.76
C ARG A 42 -3.10 8.50 8.86
N LYS A 43 -2.93 9.41 7.91
CA LYS A 43 -3.66 10.70 7.88
C LYS A 43 -5.17 10.53 7.74
N ILE A 44 -5.62 9.46 7.08
CA ILE A 44 -7.05 9.13 6.94
C ILE A 44 -7.57 8.20 8.05
N GLY A 45 -6.76 7.94 9.09
CA GLY A 45 -7.16 7.18 10.27
C GLY A 45 -6.93 5.67 10.20
N ILE A 46 -6.19 5.18 9.19
CA ILE A 46 -5.86 3.77 9.02
C ILE A 46 -4.49 3.50 9.61
N SER A 47 -4.37 2.50 10.49
CA SER A 47 -3.07 2.09 11.01
C SER A 47 -2.25 1.46 9.89
N ALA A 48 -1.17 2.13 9.49
CA ALA A 48 -0.32 1.70 8.39
C ALA A 48 1.16 1.88 8.70
N GLN A 49 1.98 0.89 8.32
CA GLN A 49 3.43 0.89 8.50
C GLN A 49 4.15 0.34 7.27
N PRO A 50 5.25 0.96 6.82
CA PRO A 50 6.10 0.39 5.80
C PRO A 50 6.91 -0.79 6.35
N LEU A 51 6.92 -1.89 5.61
CA LEU A 51 7.82 -3.01 5.90
C LEU A 51 9.16 -2.72 5.23
N ARG A 52 10.21 -2.61 6.05
CA ARG A 52 11.59 -2.56 5.57
C ARG A 52 12.13 -3.99 5.56
N GLU A 53 12.98 -4.35 4.60
CA GLU A 53 13.51 -5.72 4.42
C GLU A 53 14.08 -6.34 5.71
N ASN A 54 14.61 -5.53 6.64
CA ASN A 54 15.12 -5.99 7.94
C ASN A 54 14.03 -6.25 9.01
N SER A 55 12.75 -6.08 8.70
CA SER A 55 11.65 -6.25 9.65
C SER A 55 11.00 -7.63 9.60
N LEU A 56 11.25 -8.44 8.55
CA LEU A 56 10.71 -9.79 8.44
C LEU A 56 11.36 -10.77 9.44
N ASP A 57 12.61 -10.51 9.83
CA ASP A 57 13.34 -11.32 10.82
C ASP A 57 12.77 -11.20 12.24
N ASN A 58 11.92 -10.20 12.49
CA ASN A 58 11.37 -9.93 13.82
C ASN A 58 9.96 -10.52 14.04
N PHE A 59 9.43 -11.25 13.06
CA PHE A 59 8.11 -11.91 13.11
C PHE A 59 8.20 -13.46 13.06
N ILE A 60 9.40 -14.05 13.17
CA ILE A 60 9.63 -15.50 13.23
C ILE A 60 9.97 -15.93 14.66
#